data_AF-A0A5R9FT09-F1
#
_entry.id   AF-A0A5R9FT09-F1
#
_cell.length_a   1.000
_cell.length_b   1.000
_cell.length_c   1.000
_cell.angle_alpha   90.00
_cell.angle_beta   90.00
_cell.angle_gamma   90.00
#
_symmetry.space_group_name_H-M   'P 1'
#
loop_
_entity.id
_entity.type
_entity.pdbx_description
1 polymer ?
#
loop_
_entity_poly.entity_id
_entity_poly.type
_entity_poly.pdbx_seq_one_letter_code
_entity_poly.pdbx_strand_id
1 'polypeptide(L)' 'MSSPPPPWRPEDFDERCETCGAPPGQLCHGWCDTGYTAADARADAERRDQAAATPPATPTSRSKE' A
#
# COMPACT_ATOMS: atom_id res chain seq x y z
N MET A 1 -0.49 -11.56 -15.72
CA MET A 1 -1.22 -11.32 -14.46
C MET A 1 -0.67 -10.03 -13.88
N SER A 2 -1.50 -8.99 -13.78
CA SER A 2 -1.07 -7.70 -13.25
C SER A 2 -0.63 -7.89 -11.79
N SER A 3 0.64 -7.62 -11.50
CA SER A 3 1.12 -7.51 -10.12
C SER A 3 0.20 -6.55 -9.37
N PRO A 4 -0.13 -6.82 -8.10
CA PRO A 4 -0.89 -5.85 -7.31
C PRO A 4 -0.12 -4.52 -7.32
N PRO A 5 -0.81 -3.37 -7.46
CA PRO A 5 -0.16 -2.07 -7.57
C PRO A 5 0.84 -1.89 -6.42
N PRO A 6 1.96 -1.18 -6.58
CA PRO A 6 2.91 -0.94 -5.49
C PRO A 6 2.21 -0.25 -4.29
N PRO A 7 2.76 -0.37 -3.07
CA PRO A 7 2.24 0.40 -1.94
C PRO A 7 2.30 1.89 -2.23
N TRP A 8 1.31 2.64 -1.73
CA TRP A 8 1.33 4.10 -1.77
C TRP A 8 2.60 4.60 -1.10
N ARG A 9 3.45 5.26 -1.88
CA ARG A 9 4.67 5.86 -1.39
C ARG A 9 4.41 7.31 -1.01
N PRO A 10 5.17 7.88 -0.06
CA PRO A 10 5.19 9.32 0.12
C PRO A 10 5.40 10.07 -1.20
N GLU A 11 6.26 9.53 -2.08
CA GLU A 11 6.51 10.05 -3.43
C GLU A 11 5.29 10.01 -4.39
N ASP A 12 4.23 9.28 -4.07
CA ASP A 12 2.99 9.21 -4.88
C ASP A 12 2.08 10.44 -4.65
N PHE A 13 2.37 11.22 -3.60
CA PHE A 13 1.59 12.41 -3.24
C PHE A 13 2.28 13.68 -3.80
N ASP A 14 1.95 14.05 -5.04
CA ASP A 14 2.45 15.28 -5.68
C ASP A 14 1.79 16.56 -5.16
N GLU A 15 0.67 16.44 -4.47
CA GLU A 15 -0.11 17.56 -3.95
C GLU A 15 -0.10 17.60 -2.43
N ARG A 16 -0.24 18.81 -1.88
CA ARG A 16 -0.37 18.98 -0.43
C ARG A 16 -1.74 18.48 0.02
N CYS A 17 -1.81 17.89 1.22
CA CYS A 17 -3.11 17.56 1.80
C CYS A 17 -3.88 18.85 2.16
N GLU A 18 -5.09 19.01 1.62
CA GLU A 18 -5.93 20.19 1.90
C GLU A 18 -6.45 20.23 3.34
N THR A 19 -6.53 19.09 4.03
CA THR A 19 -7.07 19.01 5.40
C THR A 19 -6.01 19.24 6.47
N CYS A 20 -4.86 18.54 6.39
CA CYS A 20 -3.80 18.68 7.39
C CYS A 20 -2.60 19.52 6.94
N GLY A 21 -2.55 19.94 5.67
CA GLY A 21 -1.47 20.76 5.13
C GLY A 21 -0.17 20.03 4.86
N ALA A 22 -0.14 18.69 4.99
CA ALA A 22 1.04 17.87 4.73
C ALA A 22 1.64 18.19 3.34
N PRO A 23 2.95 18.42 3.23
CA PRO A 23 3.58 18.80 1.98
C PRO A 23 3.59 17.64 0.97
N PRO A 24 3.73 17.94 -0.33
CA PRO A 24 3.92 16.90 -1.34
C PRO A 24 5.17 16.07 -1.02
N GLY A 25 5.11 14.78 -1.31
CA GLY A 25 6.16 13.83 -0.92
C GLY A 25 6.08 13.38 0.55
N GLN A 26 5.06 13.78 1.32
CA GLN A 26 4.86 13.35 2.71
C GLN A 26 3.48 12.77 2.97
N LEU A 27 3.43 11.83 3.91
CA LEU A 27 2.20 11.26 4.44
C LEU A 27 1.50 12.23 5.39
N CYS A 28 0.19 12.07 5.50
CA CYS A 28 -0.62 12.91 6.39
C CYS A 28 -0.27 12.69 7.87
N HIS A 29 -0.49 13.74 8.67
CA HIS A 29 -0.37 13.65 10.12
C HIS A 29 -1.39 12.66 10.70
N GLY A 30 -1.06 12.04 11.83
CA GLY A 30 -1.94 11.04 12.46
C GLY A 30 -3.26 11.58 13.01
N TRP A 31 -3.47 12.90 13.03
CA TRP A 31 -4.75 13.53 13.37
C TRP A 31 -5.59 13.86 12.12
N CYS A 32 -5.06 13.62 10.91
CA CYS A 32 -5.78 13.91 9.68
C CYS A 32 -6.82 12.82 9.40
N ASP A 33 -8.10 13.15 9.49
CA ASP A 33 -9.20 12.19 9.27
C ASP A 33 -9.42 11.82 7.79
N THR A 34 -8.92 12.64 6.86
CA THR A 34 -9.18 12.50 5.41
C THR A 34 -7.98 12.00 4.62
N GLY A 35 -6.82 11.89 5.25
CA GLY A 35 -5.54 11.70 4.56
C GLY A 35 -4.87 10.36 4.87
N TYR A 36 -4.06 9.87 3.95
CA TYR A 36 -3.31 8.62 4.13
C TYR A 36 -2.11 8.85 5.08
N THR A 37 -2.13 8.21 6.25
CA THR A 37 -1.17 8.48 7.32
C THR A 37 0.00 7.51 7.32
N ALA A 38 1.04 7.83 8.09
CA ALA A 38 2.16 6.91 8.35
C ALA A 38 1.74 5.62 9.10
N ALA A 39 0.58 5.61 9.78
CA ALA A 39 0.04 4.39 10.38
C ALA A 39 -0.57 3.49 9.30
N ASP A 40 -1.33 4.07 8.37
CA ASP A 40 -1.91 3.33 7.24
C ASP A 40 -0.83 2.75 6.33
N ALA A 41 0.22 3.52 6.03
CA ALA A 41 1.34 3.05 5.23
C ALA A 41 2.06 1.85 5.87
N ARG A 42 2.20 1.84 7.21
CA ARG A 42 2.77 0.71 7.93
C ARG A 42 1.84 -0.50 7.92
N ALA A 43 0.54 -0.29 8.16
CA ALA A 43 -0.45 -1.37 8.12
C ALA A 43 -0.52 -2.01 6.72
N ASP A 44 -0.43 -1.23 5.65
CA ASP A 44 -0.35 -1.75 4.29
C ASP A 44 0.95 -2.50 4.01
N ALA A 45 2.09 -2.00 4.52
CA ALA A 45 3.36 -2.72 4.44
C ALA A 45 3.29 -4.06 5.19
N GLU A 46 2.70 -4.10 6.39
CA GLU A 46 2.51 -5.33 7.16
C GLU A 46 1.57 -6.32 6.46
N ARG A 47 0.46 -5.84 5.87
CA ARG A 47 -0.44 -6.68 5.06
C ARG A 47 0.28 -7.28 3.85
N ARG A 48 1.20 -6.53 3.22
CA ARG A 48 2.03 -6.99 2.10
C ARG A 48 3.05 -8.02 2.53
N ASP A 49 3.74 -7.79 3.64
CA ASP A 49 4.73 -8.72 4.17
C ASP A 49 4.09 -10.08 4.46
N GLN A 50 2.90 -10.07 5.08
CA GLN A 50 2.10 -11.29 5.29
C GLN A 50 1.64 -11.93 3.97
N ALA A 51 1.19 -11.13 3.00
CA ALA A 51 0.78 -11.62 1.68
C ALA A 51 1.95 -12.16 0.84
N ALA A 52 3.18 -11.65 1.04
CA ALA A 52 4.39 -12.12 0.39
C ALA A 52 4.99 -13.35 1.10
N ALA A 53 4.85 -13.42 2.43
CA ALA A 53 5.23 -14.59 3.23
C ALA A 53 4.34 -15.80 2.97
N THR A 54 3.12 -15.59 2.46
CA THR A 54 2.27 -16.65 1.93
C THR A 54 2.66 -16.84 0.45
N PRO A 55 3.32 -17.94 0.05
CA PRO A 55 3.54 -18.17 -1.38
C PRO A 55 2.16 -18.20 -2.06
N PRO A 56 2.01 -17.62 -3.27
CA PRO A 56 0.80 -17.85 -4.05
C PRO A 56 0.69 -19.36 -4.18
N ALA A 57 -0.34 -19.95 -3.56
CA ALA A 57 -0.65 -21.34 -3.76
C ALA A 57 -0.77 -21.51 -5.27
N THR A 58 0.23 -22.19 -5.85
CA THR A 58 0.22 -22.58 -7.24
C THR A 58 -1.13 -23.23 -7.50
N PRO A 59 -1.93 -22.78 -8.49
CA PRO A 59 -2.98 -23.63 -9.00
C PRO A 59 -2.27 -24.80 -9.69
N THR A 60 -1.95 -25.82 -8.91
CA THR A 60 -1.70 -27.16 -9.43
C THR A 60 -3.03 -27.64 -9.99
N SER A 61 -3.18 -27.53 -11.30
CA SER A 61 -4.09 -28.36 -12.07
C SER A 61 -3.32 -28.70 -13.35
N ARG A 62 -2.42 -29.66 -13.23
CA ARG A 62 -2.64 -31.10 -13.50
C ARG A 62 -2.64 -31.34 -15.02
N SER A 63 -1.54 -31.94 -15.47
CA SER A 63 -1.42 -32.64 -16.74
C SER A 63 -2.65 -33.51 -17.02
N LYS A 64 -3.23 -33.38 -18.20
CA LYS A 64 -4.02 -34.43 -18.87
C LYS A 64 -3.98 -34.11 -20.36
N GLU A 65 -3.05 -34.77 -21.06
CA GLU A 65 -3.34 -35.83 -22.07
C GLU A 65 -4.02 -35.26 -23.31
#